data_AF-A0A527XCF3-F1
#
_entry.id   AF-A0A527XCF3-F1
#
_cell.length_a   1.000
_cell.length_b   1.000
_cell.length_c   1.000
_cell.angle_alpha   90.00
_cell.angle_beta   90.00
_cell.angle_gamma   90.00
#
_symmetry.space_group_name_H-M   'P 1'
#
loop_
_entity.id
_entity.type
_entity.pdbx_description
1 polymer ?
#
loop_
_entity_poly.entity_id
_entity_poly.type
_entity_poly.pdbx_seq_one_letter_code
_entity_poly.pdbx_strand_id
1 'polypeptide(L)' 'MNLNRLAYFAAVVDAGSFTRAAERLGITKAVVSQQVARLERDVGTTLLIRTTRRVHPTEAGRTFHARCLQV' A
#
# COMPACT_ATOMS: atom_id res chain seq x y z
N MET A 1 -12.13 7.23 6.48
CA MET A 1 -11.18 6.77 5.45
C MET A 1 -10.17 7.88 5.18
N ASN A 2 -8.89 7.69 5.48
CA ASN A 2 -7.86 8.74 5.30
C ASN A 2 -7.27 8.63 3.88
N LEU A 3 -7.45 9.63 3.01
CA LEU A 3 -6.93 9.61 1.63
C LEU A 3 -5.41 9.38 1.56
N ASN A 4 -4.67 9.88 2.56
CA ASN A 4 -3.22 9.64 2.64
C ASN A 4 -2.87 8.14 2.68
N ARG A 5 -3.67 7.30 3.35
CA ARG A 5 -3.41 5.84 3.43
C ARG A 5 -3.54 5.16 2.08
N LEU A 6 -4.48 5.62 1.28
CA LEU A 6 -4.69 5.16 -0.08
C LEU A 6 -3.51 5.51 -0.98
N ALA A 7 -3.01 6.74 -0.89
CA ALA A 7 -1.82 7.18 -1.60
C ALA A 7 -0.58 6.35 -1.23
N TYR A 8 -0.38 6.04 0.06
CA TYR A 8 0.72 5.15 0.51
C TYR A 8 0.61 3.75 -0.10
N PHE A 9 -0.59 3.17 -0.11
CA PHE A 9 -0.82 1.86 -0.69
C PHE A 9 -0.59 1.86 -2.21
N ALA A 10 -1.17 2.80 -2.95
CA ALA A 10 -0.99 2.93 -4.39
C ALA A 10 0.49 3.09 -4.75
N ALA A 11 1.23 3.95 -4.04
CA ALA A 11 2.66 4.12 -4.26
C ALA A 11 3.47 2.83 -4.04
N VAL A 12 3.08 1.98 -3.08
CA VAL A 12 3.74 0.67 -2.86
C VAL A 12 3.40 -0.32 -3.95
N VAL A 13 2.15 -0.33 -4.43
CA VAL A 13 1.71 -1.17 -5.54
C VAL A 13 2.46 -0.80 -6.82
N ASP A 14 2.52 0.50 -7.15
CA ASP A 14 3.24 1.01 -8.32
C ASP A 14 4.75 0.78 -8.23
N ALA A 15 5.34 0.94 -7.05
CA ALA A 15 6.78 0.76 -6.87
C ALA A 15 7.21 -0.70 -6.71
N GLY A 16 6.29 -1.61 -6.33
CA GLY A 16 6.57 -3.01 -6.00
C GLY A 16 7.47 -3.21 -4.76
N SER A 17 7.74 -2.13 -4.00
CA SER A 17 8.64 -2.13 -2.85
C SER A 17 8.31 -1.00 -1.89
N PHE A 18 8.31 -1.29 -0.58
CA PHE A 18 8.15 -0.28 0.46
C PHE A 18 9.27 0.75 0.46
N THR A 19 10.51 0.35 0.13
CA THR A 19 11.65 1.29 0.13
C THR A 19 11.49 2.30 -1.00
N ARG A 20 11.24 1.85 -2.23
CA ARG A 20 11.03 2.76 -3.36
C ARG A 20 9.80 3.65 -3.19
N ALA A 21 8.73 3.12 -2.62
CA ALA A 21 7.55 3.92 -2.31
C ALA A 21 7.85 5.01 -1.27
N ALA A 22 8.64 4.67 -0.25
CA ALA A 22 9.06 5.62 0.78
C ALA A 22 9.93 6.75 0.19
N GLU A 23 10.89 6.40 -0.67
CA GLU A 23 11.72 7.37 -1.40
C GLU A 23 10.88 8.30 -2.28
N ARG A 24 9.93 7.75 -3.04
CA ARG A 24 9.01 8.54 -3.89
C ARG A 24 8.15 9.52 -3.10
N LEU A 25 7.75 9.13 -1.89
CA LEU A 25 6.88 9.92 -1.03
C LEU A 25 7.66 10.82 -0.06
N GLY A 26 8.99 10.79 -0.08
CA GLY A 26 9.84 11.59 0.80
C GLY A 26 9.71 11.22 2.29
N ILE A 27 9.35 9.97 2.60
CA ILE A 27 9.15 9.50 3.98
C ILE A 27 9.94 8.21 4.25
N THR A 28 9.89 7.70 5.49
CA THR A 28 10.60 6.48 5.84
C THR A 28 9.77 5.22 5.53
N LYS A 29 10.47 4.12 5.22
CA LYS A 29 9.87 2.78 5.03
C LYS A 29 8.96 2.37 6.19
N ALA A 30 9.33 2.71 7.43
CA ALA A 30 8.56 2.40 8.63
C ALA A 30 7.18 3.08 8.60
N VAL A 31 7.13 4.36 8.21
CA VAL A 31 5.88 5.11 8.07
C VAL A 31 5.00 4.50 6.99
N VAL A 32 5.54 4.23 5.79
CA VAL A 32 4.77 3.58 4.70
C VAL A 32 4.19 2.24 5.17
N SER A 33 5.03 1.39 5.77
CA SER A 33 4.63 0.07 6.28
C SER A 33 3.52 0.18 7.32
N GLN A 34 3.61 1.15 8.24
CA GLN A 34 2.62 1.37 9.29
C GLN A 34 1.29 1.89 8.73
N GLN A 35 1.32 2.81 7.76
CA GLN A 35 0.12 3.36 7.13
C GLN A 35 -0.61 2.30 6.32
N VAL A 36 0.11 1.48 5.55
CA VAL A 36 -0.46 0.33 4.85
C VAL A 36 -1.06 -0.68 5.83
N ALA A 37 -0.34 -1.06 6.90
CA ALA A 37 -0.88 -2.01 7.88
C ALA A 37 -2.10 -1.46 8.64
N ARG A 38 -2.20 -0.13 8.79
CA ARG A 38 -3.42 0.50 9.30
C ARG A 38 -4.55 0.47 8.29
N LEU A 39 -4.28 0.72 7.01
CA LEU A 39 -5.27 0.59 5.93
C LEU A 39 -5.84 -0.83 5.86
N GLU A 40 -4.97 -1.85 5.90
CA GLU A 40 -5.38 -3.25 5.88
C GLU A 40 -6.25 -3.60 7.08
N ARG A 41 -5.97 -3.02 8.26
CA ARG A 41 -6.83 -3.16 9.45
C ARG A 41 -8.16 -2.43 9.31
N ASP A 42 -8.16 -1.21 8.79
CA ASP A 42 -9.39 -0.42 8.59
C ASP A 42 -10.33 -1.11 7.57
N VAL A 43 -9.76 -1.74 6.53
CA VAL A 43 -10.50 -2.51 5.51
C VAL A 43 -10.81 -3.93 5.98
N GLY A 44 -10.11 -4.42 7.01
CA GLY A 44 -10.26 -5.80 7.52
C GLY A 44 -9.74 -6.87 6.56
N THR A 45 -8.84 -6.51 5.63
CA THR A 45 -8.31 -7.44 4.62
C THR A 45 -6.86 -7.10 4.29
N THR A 46 -6.05 -8.14 4.10
CA THR A 46 -4.68 -8.03 3.61
C THR A 46 -4.68 -7.62 2.13
N LEU A 47 -4.11 -6.45 1.84
CA LEU A 47 -4.04 -5.87 0.50
C LEU A 47 -2.69 -6.12 -0.15
N LEU A 48 -1.63 -6.33 0.64
CA LEU A 48 -0.27 -6.59 0.16
C LEU A 48 0.32 -7.86 0.77
N ILE A 49 0.93 -8.68 -0.09
CA ILE A 49 1.78 -9.81 0.32
C ILE A 49 3.22 -9.31 0.38
N ARG A 50 3.82 -9.42 1.56
CA ARG A 50 5.22 -9.07 1.81
C ARG A 50 6.06 -10.34 1.70
N THR A 51 6.85 -10.46 0.62
CA THR A 51 7.93 -11.44 0.58
C THR A 51 9.24 -10.77 1.00
N THR A 52 10.24 -11.54 1.41
CA THR A 52 11.54 -11.04 1.88
C THR A 52 12.27 -10.17 0.85
N ARG A 53 11.92 -10.27 -0.45
CA ARG A 53 12.55 -9.47 -1.52
C ARG A 53 11.60 -8.57 -2.30
N ARG A 54 10.29 -8.83 -2.28
CA ARG A 54 9.30 -8.12 -3.13
C ARG A 54 7.96 -7.95 -2.43
N VAL A 55 7.28 -6.87 -2.79
CA VAL A 55 5.89 -6.63 -2.37
C VAL A 55 5.00 -6.83 -3.58
N HIS A 56 3.94 -7.60 -3.39
CA HIS A 56 2.94 -7.84 -4.41
C HIS A 56 1.54 -7.58 -3.85
N PRO A 57 0.65 -6.92 -4.60
CA PRO A 57 -0.74 -6.81 -4.18
C PRO A 57 -1.42 -8.18 -4.16
N THR A 58 -2.28 -8.40 -3.18
CA THR A 58 -3.23 -9.52 -3.18
C THR A 58 -4.29 -9.29 -4.26
N GLU A 59 -5.13 -10.29 -4.51
CA GLU A 59 -6.30 -10.12 -5.39
C GLU A 59 -7.25 -9.05 -4.84
N ALA A 60 -7.49 -9.07 -3.53
CA ALA A 60 -8.22 -8.00 -2.83
C ALA A 60 -7.54 -6.64 -2.99
N GLY A 61 -6.22 -6.57 -2.88
CA GLY A 61 -5.43 -5.36 -3.10
C GLY A 61 -5.58 -4.80 -4.52
N ARG A 62 -5.56 -5.66 -5.54
CA ARG A 62 -5.80 -5.26 -6.94
C ARG A 62 -7.21 -4.69 -7.15
N THR A 63 -8.23 -5.38 -6.64
CA THR A 63 -9.61 -4.93 -6.72
C THR A 63 -9.83 -3.62 -5.97
N PHE A 64 -9.22 -3.48 -4.78
CA PHE A 64 -9.28 -2.26 -4.00
C PHE A 64 -8.59 -1.09 -4.71
N HIS A 65 -7.41 -1.33 -5.30
CA HIS A 65 -6.69 -0.34 -6.10
C HIS A 65 -7.53 0.14 -7.30
N ALA A 66 -8.12 -0.81 -8.05
CA ALA A 66 -8.96 -0.51 -9.19
C ALA A 66 -10.19 0.32 -8.78
N ARG A 67 -10.85 -0.04 -7.68
CA ARG A 67 -11.99 0.72 -7.14
C ARG A 67 -11.60 2.14 -6.73
N CYS A 68 -10.41 2.33 -6.17
CA CYS A 68 -9.95 3.66 -5.75
C CYS A 68 -9.54 4.58 -6.92
N LEU A 69 -9.22 4.03 -8.08
CA LEU A 69 -9.00 4.81 -9.31
C LEU A 69 -10.31 5.20 -10.01
N GLN A 70 -11.44 4.63 -9.60
CA GLN A 70 -12.77 4.89 -10.19
C GLN A 70 -13.59 5.95 -9.44
N VAL A 71 -13.02 6.59 -8.40
CA VAL A 71 -13.71 7.58 -7.55
C VAL A 71 -13.21 8.99 -7.84
#